data_AF-A0A815U3P2-F1
#
_entry.id   AF-A0A815U3P2-F1
#
_cell.length_a   1.000
_cell.length_b   1.000
_cell.length_c   1.000
_cell.angle_alpha   90.00
_cell.angle_beta   90.00
_cell.angle_gamma   90.00
#
_symmetry.space_group_name_H-M   'P 1'
#
loop_
_entity.id
_entity.type
_entity.pdbx_description
1 polymer ?
#
loop_
_entity_poly.entity_id
_entity_poly.type
_entity_poly.pdbx_seq_one_letter_code
_entity_poly.pdbx_strand_id
1 'polypeptide(L)'
;GLKALNIREKILPGNRPHIADSCNNVALICHQLCEYEKALSLFKISLQIYENDDDQKLRIPMCLNNMGLLYLDQHDYDKSIEYYFKALDLYINEDDLKKYHEEIGFTYNNLGNHEQDPEKFITISTKIGNIYHQKGDYDLALEHYQKALNYSDNSPPDLLSSVLMSVGIIYHRQHKYNLALDMYKRGNPDEMEQALRNYKSSLRIRQKSLPRVELIDYVC
;
A
#
# COMPACT_ATOMS: atom_id res chain seq x y z
N GLY A 1 -22.21 18.31 11.91
CA GLY A 1 -23.37 19.09 11.43
C GLY A 1 -23.08 20.58 11.39
N LEU A 2 -23.30 21.31 12.50
CA LEU A 2 -23.33 22.79 12.52
C LEU A 2 -21.96 23.50 12.45
N LYS A 3 -20.87 22.93 12.98
CA LYS A 3 -19.54 23.56 12.90
C LYS A 3 -18.93 23.53 11.48
N ALA A 4 -19.16 22.44 10.73
CA ALA A 4 -18.72 22.31 9.34
C ALA A 4 -19.39 23.35 8.42
N LEU A 5 -20.69 23.59 8.62
CA LEU A 5 -21.45 24.59 7.86
C LEU A 5 -20.94 26.01 8.13
N ASN A 6 -20.64 26.33 9.39
CA ASN A 6 -20.17 27.66 9.83
C ASN A 6 -18.76 28.00 9.30
N ILE A 7 -17.89 27.00 9.10
CA ILE A 7 -16.59 27.20 8.44
C ILE A 7 -16.83 27.53 6.96
N ARG A 8 -17.73 26.80 6.30
CA ARG A 8 -18.02 26.90 4.86
C ARG A 8 -18.59 28.28 4.44
N GLU A 9 -19.34 28.94 5.31
CA GLU A 9 -19.91 30.28 5.06
C GLU A 9 -18.90 31.44 5.28
N LYS A 10 -17.78 31.21 5.97
CA LYS A 10 -16.79 32.27 6.29
C LYS A 10 -15.53 32.28 5.43
N ILE A 11 -15.45 31.44 4.41
CA ILE A 11 -14.22 31.28 3.64
C ILE A 11 -14.08 32.36 2.56
N LEU A 12 -13.26 33.37 2.84
CA LEU A 12 -12.73 34.31 1.85
C LEU A 12 -12.03 33.53 0.71
N PRO A 13 -12.21 33.91 -0.56
CA PRO A 13 -11.65 33.18 -1.72
C PRO A 13 -10.16 32.85 -1.60
N GLY A 14 -9.35 33.78 -1.09
CA GLY A 14 -7.89 33.60 -0.96
C GLY A 14 -7.40 32.73 0.20
N ASN A 15 -8.27 32.25 1.09
CA ASN A 15 -7.87 31.45 2.26
C ASN A 15 -8.30 29.97 2.15
N ARG A 16 -8.87 29.57 1.00
CA ARG A 16 -9.47 28.25 0.77
C ARG A 16 -8.44 27.11 0.89
N PRO A 17 -7.26 27.16 0.24
CA PRO A 17 -6.28 26.06 0.32
C PRO A 17 -5.76 25.81 1.74
N HIS A 18 -5.41 26.87 2.48
CA HIS A 18 -4.91 26.75 3.85
C HIS A 18 -5.93 26.14 4.82
N ILE A 19 -7.23 26.41 4.60
CA ILE A 19 -8.30 25.78 5.39
C ILE A 19 -8.41 24.30 5.05
N ALA A 20 -8.30 23.93 3.76
CA ALA A 20 -8.34 22.54 3.34
C ALA A 20 -7.18 21.72 3.94
N ASP A 21 -5.96 22.28 3.92
CA ASP A 21 -4.78 21.66 4.54
C ASP A 21 -4.97 21.51 6.06
N SER A 22 -5.48 22.56 6.71
CA SER A 22 -5.77 22.54 8.15
C SER A 22 -6.83 21.48 8.49
N CYS A 23 -7.90 21.39 7.70
CA CYS A 23 -8.92 20.36 7.87
C CYS A 23 -8.35 18.96 7.69
N ASN A 24 -7.52 18.72 6.68
CA ASN A 24 -6.86 17.44 6.45
C ASN A 24 -5.94 17.05 7.62
N ASN A 25 -5.16 18.00 8.15
CA ASN A 25 -4.27 17.74 9.28
C ASN A 25 -5.04 17.46 10.58
N VAL A 26 -6.10 18.24 10.86
CA VAL A 26 -6.96 17.97 12.02
C VAL A 26 -7.70 16.65 11.87
N ALA A 27 -8.09 16.27 10.65
CA ALA A 27 -8.70 14.98 10.38
C ALA A 27 -7.76 13.82 10.71
N LEU A 28 -6.47 13.91 10.36
CA LEU A 28 -5.46 12.92 10.72
C LEU A 28 -5.28 12.81 12.24
N ILE A 29 -5.30 13.93 12.97
CA ILE A 29 -5.26 13.91 14.44
C ILE A 29 -6.52 13.23 15.01
N CYS A 30 -7.71 13.59 14.51
CA CYS A 30 -8.96 12.94 14.91
C CYS A 30 -8.94 11.44 14.62
N HIS A 31 -8.36 11.02 13.49
CA HIS A 31 -8.19 9.62 13.13
C HIS A 31 -7.29 8.88 14.14
N GLN A 32 -6.15 9.47 14.51
CA GLN A 32 -5.26 8.91 15.55
C GLN A 32 -5.92 8.81 16.93
N LEU A 33 -6.90 9.68 17.21
CA LEU A 33 -7.71 9.66 18.42
C LEU A 33 -8.94 8.73 18.31
N CYS A 34 -9.06 7.96 17.23
CA CYS A 34 -10.22 7.11 16.92
C CYS A 34 -11.56 7.86 16.81
N GLU A 35 -11.53 9.18 16.56
CA GLU A 35 -12.72 10.01 16.29
C GLU A 35 -13.10 9.91 14.80
N TYR A 36 -13.44 8.70 14.34
CA TYR A 36 -13.57 8.37 12.91
C TYR A 36 -14.60 9.23 12.16
N GLU A 37 -15.78 9.48 12.73
CA GLU A 37 -16.82 10.28 12.06
C GLU A 37 -16.40 11.73 11.87
N LYS A 38 -15.68 12.27 12.86
CA LYS A 38 -15.16 13.63 12.82
C LYS A 38 -14.02 13.75 11.82
N ALA A 39 -13.09 12.80 11.81
CA ALA A 39 -12.04 12.70 10.80
C ALA A 39 -12.63 12.65 9.39
N LEU A 40 -13.60 11.77 9.15
CA LEU A 40 -14.28 11.66 7.86
C LEU A 40 -14.96 12.97 7.45
N SER A 41 -15.61 13.65 8.39
CA SER A 41 -16.27 14.93 8.10
C SER A 41 -15.28 16.02 7.68
N LEU A 42 -14.09 16.05 8.30
CA LEU A 42 -13.05 17.01 7.99
C LEU A 42 -12.34 16.69 6.67
N PHE A 43 -12.06 15.41 6.38
CA PHE A 43 -11.56 14.99 5.08
C PHE A 43 -12.54 15.36 3.95
N LYS A 44 -13.86 15.16 4.14
CA LYS A 44 -14.87 15.56 3.15
C LYS A 44 -14.90 17.07 2.90
N ILE A 45 -14.70 17.89 3.93
CA ILE A 45 -14.60 19.34 3.77
C ILE A 45 -13.34 19.71 2.97
N SER A 46 -12.20 19.12 3.32
CA SER A 46 -10.93 19.33 2.61
C SER A 46 -11.02 18.94 1.13
N LEU A 47 -11.53 17.72 0.87
CA LEU A 47 -11.77 17.20 -0.49
C LEU A 47 -12.64 18.16 -1.30
N GLN A 48 -13.77 18.59 -0.73
CA GLN A 48 -14.67 19.51 -1.41
C GLN A 48 -14.02 20.86 -1.72
N ILE A 49 -13.12 21.37 -0.86
CA ILE A 49 -12.41 22.61 -1.16
C ILE A 49 -11.43 22.38 -2.32
N TYR A 50 -10.65 21.30 -2.29
CA TYR A 50 -9.72 20.96 -3.37
C TYR A 50 -10.43 20.69 -4.71
N GLU A 51 -11.61 20.08 -4.71
CA GLU A 51 -12.41 19.87 -5.93
C GLU A 51 -12.93 21.17 -6.55
N ASN A 52 -13.14 22.21 -5.74
CA ASN A 52 -13.63 23.51 -6.20
C ASN A 52 -12.51 24.53 -6.49
N ASP A 53 -11.25 24.10 -6.43
CA ASP A 53 -10.07 24.94 -6.65
C ASP A 53 -9.13 24.24 -7.65
N ASP A 54 -9.10 24.74 -8.88
CA ASP A 54 -8.33 24.14 -9.98
C ASP A 54 -6.84 24.01 -9.64
N ASP A 55 -6.28 24.97 -8.89
CA ASP A 55 -4.86 24.98 -8.50
C ASP A 55 -4.54 23.92 -7.43
N GLN A 56 -5.57 23.34 -6.79
CA GLN A 56 -5.42 22.38 -5.70
C GLN A 56 -5.82 20.96 -6.07
N LYS A 57 -6.18 20.69 -7.33
CA LYS A 57 -6.60 19.34 -7.78
C LYS A 57 -5.56 18.24 -7.48
N LEU A 58 -4.26 18.58 -7.47
CA LEU A 58 -3.18 17.65 -7.12
C LEU A 58 -3.19 17.20 -5.64
N ARG A 59 -4.00 17.85 -4.78
CA ARG A 59 -4.17 17.47 -3.37
C ARG A 59 -5.33 16.48 -3.14
N ILE A 60 -6.22 16.33 -4.12
CA ILE A 60 -7.38 15.41 -4.06
C ILE A 60 -6.95 13.96 -3.75
N PRO A 61 -5.94 13.36 -4.42
CA PRO A 61 -5.60 11.96 -4.18
C PRO A 61 -5.11 11.70 -2.75
N MET A 62 -4.40 12.68 -2.14
CA MET A 62 -3.94 12.60 -0.76
C MET A 62 -5.14 12.46 0.20
N CYS A 63 -6.17 13.29 0.05
CA CYS A 63 -7.38 13.19 0.86
C CYS A 63 -8.10 11.87 0.68
N LEU A 64 -8.23 11.40 -0.56
CA LEU A 64 -8.87 10.12 -0.87
C LEU A 64 -8.10 8.95 -0.25
N ASN A 65 -6.77 8.94 -0.35
CA ASN A 65 -5.93 7.94 0.31
C ASN A 65 -6.09 7.98 1.85
N ASN A 66 -6.20 9.15 2.47
CA ASN A 66 -6.42 9.25 3.91
C ASN A 66 -7.81 8.73 4.31
N MET A 67 -8.84 8.97 3.50
CA MET A 67 -10.17 8.40 3.71
C MET A 67 -10.16 6.87 3.53
N GLY A 68 -9.40 6.34 2.56
CA GLY A 68 -9.20 4.90 2.41
C GLY A 68 -8.55 4.26 3.63
N LEU A 69 -7.53 4.92 4.21
CA LEU A 69 -6.90 4.48 5.47
C LEU A 69 -7.87 4.53 6.65
N LEU A 70 -8.69 5.57 6.73
CA LEU A 70 -9.69 5.71 7.79
C LEU A 70 -10.69 4.55 7.78
N TYR A 71 -11.13 4.09 6.61
CA TYR A 71 -12.01 2.94 6.48
C TYR A 71 -11.29 1.61 6.71
N LEU A 72 -10.01 1.52 6.33
CA LEU A 72 -9.17 0.36 6.62
C LEU A 72 -9.11 0.07 8.12
N ASP A 73 -8.87 1.11 8.92
CA ASP A 73 -8.76 1.00 10.38
C ASP A 73 -10.10 0.68 11.06
N GLN A 74 -11.22 0.91 10.35
CA GLN A 74 -12.56 0.49 10.78
C GLN A 74 -12.95 -0.91 10.26
N HIS A 75 -12.04 -1.58 9.54
CA HIS A 75 -12.30 -2.86 8.85
C HIS A 75 -13.43 -2.79 7.79
N ASP A 76 -13.78 -1.59 7.32
CA ASP A 76 -14.68 -1.39 6.17
C ASP A 76 -13.85 -1.49 4.88
N TYR A 77 -13.47 -2.72 4.55
CA TYR A 77 -12.57 -3.02 3.43
C TYR A 77 -13.11 -2.56 2.09
N ASP A 78 -14.42 -2.66 1.87
CA ASP A 78 -15.03 -2.31 0.60
C ASP A 78 -14.97 -0.79 0.36
N LYS A 79 -15.29 0.03 1.38
CA LYS A 79 -15.09 1.48 1.27
C LYS A 79 -13.62 1.87 1.23
N SER A 80 -12.75 1.17 1.97
CA SER A 80 -11.32 1.44 1.91
C SER A 80 -10.78 1.28 0.49
N ILE A 81 -11.11 0.16 -0.16
CA ILE A 81 -10.79 -0.13 -1.55
C ILE A 81 -11.40 0.94 -2.48
N GLU A 82 -12.66 1.32 -2.30
CA GLU A 82 -13.31 2.37 -3.09
C GLU A 82 -12.53 3.69 -3.07
N TYR A 83 -12.14 4.16 -1.90
CA TYR A 83 -11.40 5.42 -1.75
C TYR A 83 -9.95 5.32 -2.24
N TYR A 84 -9.31 4.16 -2.09
CA TYR A 84 -7.99 3.93 -2.68
C TYR A 84 -8.03 3.89 -4.19
N PHE A 85 -9.05 3.27 -4.80
CA PHE A 85 -9.22 3.32 -6.26
C PHE A 85 -9.42 4.75 -6.76
N LYS A 86 -10.30 5.54 -6.13
CA LYS A 86 -10.47 6.96 -6.51
C LYS A 86 -9.17 7.76 -6.43
N ALA A 87 -8.30 7.45 -5.46
CA ALA A 87 -6.98 8.08 -5.36
C ALA A 87 -6.04 7.59 -6.47
N LEU A 88 -6.04 6.29 -6.75
CA LEU A 88 -5.19 5.67 -7.77
C LEU A 88 -5.53 6.16 -9.18
N ASP A 89 -6.81 6.37 -9.48
CA ASP A 89 -7.31 6.85 -10.76
C ASP A 89 -6.66 8.19 -11.15
N LEU A 90 -6.27 9.00 -10.16
CA LEU A 90 -5.61 10.30 -10.37
C LEU A 90 -4.09 10.20 -10.58
N TYR A 91 -3.48 9.04 -10.31
CA TYR A 91 -2.04 8.82 -10.43
C TYR A 91 -1.63 8.00 -11.65
N ILE A 92 -2.61 7.52 -12.41
CA ILE A 92 -2.42 6.65 -13.56
C ILE A 92 -2.86 7.40 -14.83
N ASN A 93 -2.21 7.12 -15.97
CA ASN A 93 -2.60 7.73 -17.25
C ASN A 93 -3.94 7.15 -17.75
N GLU A 94 -4.60 7.84 -18.68
CA GLU A 94 -5.93 7.45 -19.18
C GLU A 94 -5.96 6.06 -19.84
N ASP A 95 -4.90 5.65 -20.52
CA ASP A 95 -4.83 4.35 -21.21
C ASP A 95 -4.76 3.20 -20.20
N ASP A 96 -3.87 3.32 -19.22
CA ASP A 96 -3.72 2.37 -18.13
C ASP A 96 -4.97 2.39 -17.23
N LEU A 97 -5.59 3.56 -17.00
CA LEU A 97 -6.84 3.71 -16.25
C LEU A 97 -7.97 2.91 -16.89
N LYS A 98 -8.13 3.05 -18.22
CA LYS A 98 -9.15 2.35 -18.98
C LYS A 98 -8.99 0.84 -18.84
N LYS A 99 -7.76 0.34 -19.05
CA LYS A 99 -7.44 -1.07 -18.87
C LYS A 99 -7.73 -1.54 -17.43
N TYR A 100 -7.38 -0.70 -16.46
CA TYR A 100 -7.59 -1.00 -15.05
C TYR A 100 -9.07 -1.12 -14.70
N HIS A 101 -9.91 -0.18 -15.15
CA HIS A 101 -11.37 -0.23 -14.98
C HIS A 101 -12.02 -1.42 -15.69
N GLU A 102 -11.55 -1.79 -16.88
CA GLU A 102 -11.99 -3.00 -17.60
C GLU A 102 -11.68 -4.28 -16.80
N GLU A 103 -10.51 -4.35 -16.14
CA GLU A 103 -10.08 -5.50 -15.35
C GLU A 103 -10.87 -5.66 -14.03
N ILE A 104 -11.16 -4.57 -13.32
CA ILE A 104 -11.80 -4.63 -12.00
C ILE A 104 -13.34 -4.46 -12.03
N GLY A 105 -13.93 -4.15 -13.18
CA GLY A 105 -15.38 -4.03 -13.35
C GLY A 105 -16.02 -2.78 -12.72
N PHE A 106 -15.21 -1.77 -12.37
CA PHE A 106 -15.70 -0.48 -11.86
C PHE A 106 -15.73 0.56 -12.97
N THR A 107 -16.84 1.29 -13.10
CA THR A 107 -16.96 2.47 -13.99
C THR A 107 -16.94 3.74 -13.15
N TYR A 108 -15.80 4.40 -13.04
CA TYR A 108 -15.73 5.74 -12.46
C TYR A 108 -15.54 6.81 -13.54
N ASN A 109 -16.00 8.02 -13.25
CA ASN A 109 -15.81 9.17 -14.13
C ASN A 109 -14.40 9.71 -13.94
N ASN A 110 -13.63 9.79 -15.02
CA ASN A 110 -12.30 10.40 -15.04
C ASN A 110 -12.36 11.80 -14.43
N LEU A 111 -11.61 12.02 -13.34
CA LEU A 111 -11.50 13.32 -12.68
C LEU A 111 -10.60 14.31 -13.46
N GLY A 112 -10.07 13.91 -14.63
CA GLY A 112 -9.53 14.77 -15.68
C GLY A 112 -8.13 15.35 -15.43
N ASN A 113 -7.56 15.19 -14.24
CA ASN A 113 -6.23 15.70 -13.87
C ASN A 113 -5.32 14.58 -13.34
N HIS A 114 -4.75 13.81 -14.27
CA HIS A 114 -3.83 12.71 -13.96
C HIS A 114 -2.40 13.25 -13.79
N GLU A 115 -1.82 13.07 -12.60
CA GLU A 115 -0.39 13.33 -12.35
C GLU A 115 0.34 11.99 -12.25
N GLN A 116 1.32 11.73 -13.10
CA GLN A 116 2.11 10.50 -12.98
C GLN A 116 2.99 10.57 -11.74
N ASP A 117 2.60 9.85 -10.69
CA ASP A 117 3.40 9.65 -9.49
C ASP A 117 3.53 8.13 -9.24
N PRO A 118 4.58 7.48 -9.80
CA PRO A 118 4.79 6.05 -9.66
C PRO A 118 4.87 5.60 -8.20
N GLU A 119 5.46 6.40 -7.31
CA GLU A 119 5.58 6.03 -5.89
C GLU A 119 4.21 5.98 -5.20
N LYS A 120 3.33 6.95 -5.49
CA LYS A 120 1.95 6.94 -4.97
C LYS A 120 1.15 5.81 -5.58
N PHE A 121 1.30 5.57 -6.87
CA PHE A 121 0.65 4.45 -7.55
C PHE A 121 1.01 3.10 -6.90
N ILE A 122 2.30 2.85 -6.69
CA ILE A 122 2.82 1.64 -6.05
C ILE A 122 2.28 1.51 -4.62
N THR A 123 2.36 2.61 -3.85
CA THR A 123 1.91 2.63 -2.45
C THR A 123 0.44 2.28 -2.33
N ILE A 124 -0.43 2.93 -3.11
CA ILE A 124 -1.87 2.72 -3.06
C ILE A 124 -2.23 1.34 -3.61
N SER A 125 -1.63 0.90 -4.71
CA SER A 125 -1.83 -0.47 -5.24
C SER A 125 -1.45 -1.54 -4.22
N THR A 126 -0.35 -1.35 -3.49
CA THR A 126 0.08 -2.28 -2.44
C THR A 126 -0.92 -2.30 -1.27
N LYS A 127 -1.49 -1.17 -0.88
CA LYS A 127 -2.55 -1.12 0.14
C LYS A 127 -3.80 -1.89 -0.28
N ILE A 128 -4.23 -1.73 -1.53
CA ILE A 128 -5.37 -2.49 -2.08
C ILE A 128 -5.06 -3.99 -2.07
N GLY A 129 -3.85 -4.39 -2.52
CA GLY A 129 -3.41 -5.78 -2.47
C GLY A 129 -3.39 -6.35 -1.05
N ASN A 130 -2.94 -5.58 -0.06
CA ASN A 130 -2.96 -5.97 1.36
C ASN A 130 -4.39 -6.21 1.86
N ILE A 131 -5.36 -5.41 1.42
CA ILE A 131 -6.77 -5.59 1.80
C ILE A 131 -7.33 -6.88 1.20
N TYR A 132 -7.11 -7.14 -0.09
CA TYR A 132 -7.52 -8.41 -0.69
C TYR A 132 -6.83 -9.62 -0.04
N HIS A 133 -5.56 -9.47 0.34
CA HIS A 133 -4.86 -10.49 1.11
C HIS A 133 -5.53 -10.76 2.47
N GLN A 134 -5.99 -9.72 3.17
CA GLN A 134 -6.76 -9.85 4.42
C GLN A 134 -8.13 -10.50 4.18
N LYS A 135 -8.80 -10.22 3.05
CA LYS A 135 -10.06 -10.86 2.65
C LYS A 135 -9.89 -12.32 2.22
N GLY A 136 -8.67 -12.74 1.91
CA GLY A 136 -8.35 -14.08 1.39
C GLY A 136 -8.40 -14.18 -0.13
N ASP A 137 -8.66 -13.08 -0.83
CA ASP A 137 -8.72 -12.97 -2.29
C ASP A 137 -7.29 -12.88 -2.87
N TYR A 138 -6.55 -13.98 -2.79
CA TYR A 138 -5.11 -13.99 -3.11
C TYR A 138 -4.80 -13.67 -4.58
N ASP A 139 -5.71 -13.97 -5.50
CA ASP A 139 -5.50 -13.68 -6.92
C ASP A 139 -5.57 -12.17 -7.19
N LEU A 140 -6.59 -11.48 -6.64
CA LEU A 140 -6.69 -10.03 -6.71
C LEU A 140 -5.54 -9.34 -5.97
N ALA A 141 -5.14 -9.87 -4.82
CA ALA A 141 -3.98 -9.35 -4.10
C ALA A 141 -2.69 -9.42 -4.93
N LEU A 142 -2.43 -10.56 -5.58
CA LEU A 142 -1.28 -10.74 -6.49
C LEU A 142 -1.36 -9.81 -7.69
N GLU A 143 -2.54 -9.60 -8.27
CA GLU A 143 -2.75 -8.68 -9.38
C GLU A 143 -2.30 -7.25 -9.01
N HIS A 144 -2.75 -6.74 -7.86
CA HIS A 144 -2.37 -5.42 -7.38
C HIS A 144 -0.87 -5.30 -7.06
N TYR A 145 -0.25 -6.35 -6.50
CA TYR A 145 1.19 -6.36 -6.28
C TYR A 145 1.98 -6.41 -7.58
N GLN A 146 1.51 -7.15 -8.59
CA GLN A 146 2.15 -7.18 -9.92
C GLN A 146 2.07 -5.81 -10.59
N LYS A 147 0.92 -5.15 -10.51
CA LYS A 147 0.76 -3.77 -10.99
C LYS A 147 1.74 -2.84 -10.26
N ALA A 148 1.85 -2.93 -8.95
CA ALA A 148 2.85 -2.17 -8.19
C ALA A 148 4.29 -2.47 -8.66
N LEU A 149 4.65 -3.74 -8.90
CA LEU A 149 5.99 -4.09 -9.39
C LEU A 149 6.29 -3.49 -10.78
N ASN A 150 5.30 -3.41 -11.67
CA ASN A 150 5.49 -2.85 -13.01
C ASN A 150 5.87 -1.36 -13.02
N TYR A 151 5.57 -0.63 -11.96
CA TYR A 151 5.94 0.80 -11.82
C TYR A 151 7.20 0.98 -10.95
N SER A 152 7.76 -0.10 -10.41
CA SER A 152 8.82 -0.04 -9.38
C SER A 152 10.25 0.07 -9.91
N ASP A 153 10.46 0.01 -11.22
CA ASP A 153 11.79 -0.05 -11.85
C ASP A 153 12.72 1.11 -11.45
N ASN A 154 12.17 2.29 -11.12
CA ASN A 154 12.92 3.47 -10.68
C ASN A 154 12.55 3.94 -9.26
N SER A 155 11.85 3.12 -8.47
CA SER A 155 11.37 3.49 -7.14
C SER A 155 12.43 3.27 -6.05
N PRO A 156 12.27 3.93 -4.88
CA PRO A 156 13.14 3.68 -3.73
C PRO A 156 13.20 2.18 -3.39
N PRO A 157 14.39 1.62 -3.08
CA PRO A 157 14.56 0.20 -2.81
C PRO A 157 13.58 -0.35 -1.76
N ASP A 158 13.33 0.43 -0.69
CA ASP A 158 12.42 0.04 0.39
C ASP A 158 11.00 -0.27 -0.09
N LEU A 159 10.53 0.48 -1.10
CA LEU A 159 9.19 0.31 -1.64
C LEU A 159 9.11 -1.01 -2.43
N LEU A 160 10.10 -1.26 -3.29
CA LEU A 160 10.25 -2.53 -4.02
C LEU A 160 10.34 -3.73 -3.06
N SER A 161 11.15 -3.61 -2.01
CA SER A 161 11.29 -4.63 -0.96
C SER A 161 9.94 -4.96 -0.32
N SER A 162 9.15 -3.94 0.04
CA SER A 162 7.84 -4.15 0.67
C SER A 162 6.85 -4.90 -0.22
N VAL A 163 6.82 -4.60 -1.53
CA VAL A 163 5.94 -5.29 -2.48
C VAL A 163 6.38 -6.73 -2.67
N LEU A 164 7.68 -6.98 -2.85
CA LEU A 164 8.23 -8.33 -3.00
C LEU A 164 7.96 -9.18 -1.75
N MET A 165 8.11 -8.63 -0.55
CA MET A 165 7.75 -9.32 0.69
C MET A 165 6.27 -9.72 0.71
N SER A 166 5.38 -8.82 0.29
CA SER A 166 3.93 -9.05 0.24
C SER A 166 3.56 -10.17 -0.75
N VAL A 167 4.19 -10.20 -1.93
CA VAL A 167 4.06 -11.32 -2.89
C VAL A 167 4.58 -12.63 -2.30
N GLY A 168 5.74 -12.59 -1.64
CA GLY A 168 6.33 -13.75 -0.98
C GLY A 168 5.42 -14.37 0.09
N ILE A 169 4.74 -13.53 0.89
CA ILE A 169 3.76 -13.95 1.89
C ILE A 169 2.60 -14.71 1.23
N ILE A 170 2.07 -14.21 0.11
CA ILE A 170 0.99 -14.91 -0.61
C ILE A 170 1.47 -16.26 -1.13
N TYR A 171 2.63 -16.32 -1.81
CA TYR A 171 3.17 -17.59 -2.30
C TYR A 171 3.43 -18.58 -1.18
N HIS A 172 3.89 -18.11 -0.02
CA HIS A 172 4.03 -18.96 1.17
C HIS A 172 2.68 -19.55 1.61
N ARG A 173 1.62 -18.72 1.67
CA ARG A 173 0.27 -19.18 2.01
C ARG A 173 -0.30 -20.16 0.99
N GLN A 174 0.07 -20.03 -0.28
CA GLN A 174 -0.30 -20.95 -1.36
C GLN A 174 0.60 -22.21 -1.43
N HIS A 175 1.49 -22.42 -0.47
CA HIS A 175 2.48 -23.51 -0.46
C HIS A 175 3.46 -23.52 -1.66
N LYS A 176 3.60 -22.40 -2.36
CA LYS A 176 4.54 -22.18 -3.47
C LYS A 176 5.90 -21.73 -2.92
N TYR A 177 6.52 -22.57 -2.09
CA TYR A 177 7.68 -22.19 -1.27
C TYR A 177 8.90 -21.71 -2.08
N ASN A 178 9.15 -22.31 -3.25
CA ASN A 178 10.27 -21.90 -4.10
C ASN A 178 10.09 -20.47 -4.62
N LEU A 179 8.86 -20.11 -5.01
CA LEU A 179 8.54 -18.75 -5.45
C LEU A 179 8.58 -17.76 -4.28
N ALA A 180 8.05 -18.15 -3.11
CA ALA A 180 8.13 -17.32 -1.91
C ALA A 180 9.58 -17.01 -1.53
N LEU A 181 10.45 -18.02 -1.57
CA LEU A 181 11.86 -17.88 -1.28
C LEU A 181 12.58 -16.94 -2.27
N ASP A 182 12.22 -17.00 -3.56
CA ASP A 182 12.74 -16.07 -4.57
C ASP A 182 12.34 -14.62 -4.25
N MET A 183 11.06 -14.39 -3.94
CA MET A 183 10.58 -13.05 -3.58
C MET A 183 11.28 -12.50 -2.33
N TYR A 184 11.44 -13.30 -1.27
CA TYR A 184 12.12 -12.85 -0.05
C TYR A 184 13.60 -12.54 -0.28
N LYS A 185 14.29 -13.33 -1.13
CA LYS A 185 15.67 -13.05 -1.52
C LYS A 185 15.81 -11.74 -2.27
N ARG A 186 14.88 -11.46 -3.18
CA ARG A 186 14.88 -10.22 -3.97
C ARG A 186 14.48 -9.00 -3.13
N GLY A 187 13.59 -9.18 -2.15
CA GLY A 187 13.15 -8.13 -1.25
C GLY A 187 14.23 -7.69 -0.27
N ASN A 188 14.93 -8.64 0.38
CA ASN A 188 15.96 -8.33 1.39
C ASN A 188 17.24 -9.13 1.11
N PRO A 189 18.00 -8.81 0.04
CA PRO A 189 19.16 -9.61 -0.37
C PRO A 189 20.24 -9.68 0.71
N ASP A 190 20.53 -8.56 1.39
CA ASP A 190 21.59 -8.47 2.40
C ASP A 190 21.28 -9.28 3.66
N GLU A 191 20.04 -9.16 4.18
CA GLU A 191 19.60 -9.93 5.34
C GLU A 191 19.61 -11.44 5.05
N MET A 192 19.16 -11.84 3.86
CA MET A 192 19.11 -13.23 3.45
C MET A 192 20.53 -13.81 3.27
N GLU A 193 21.45 -13.04 2.68
CA GLU A 193 22.85 -13.44 2.55
C GLU A 193 23.51 -13.60 3.92
N GLN A 194 23.23 -12.68 4.85
CA GLN A 194 23.72 -12.76 6.22
C GLN A 194 23.15 -13.97 6.97
N ALA A 195 21.86 -14.26 6.83
CA ALA A 195 21.23 -15.43 7.42
C ALA A 195 21.86 -16.74 6.90
N LEU A 196 22.13 -16.82 5.59
CA LEU A 196 22.80 -17.95 4.96
C LEU A 196 24.24 -18.12 5.44
N ARG A 197 25.00 -17.01 5.61
CA ARG A 197 26.36 -17.02 6.19
C ARG A 197 26.33 -17.57 7.63
N ASN A 198 25.39 -17.11 8.45
CA ASN A 198 25.21 -17.57 9.83
C ASN A 198 24.86 -19.06 9.88
N TYR A 199 23.93 -19.52 9.04
CA TYR A 199 23.52 -20.92 8.95
C TYR A 199 24.65 -21.85 8.51
N LYS A 200 25.43 -21.47 7.49
CA LYS A 200 26.62 -22.25 7.07
C LYS A 200 27.66 -22.35 8.18
N SER A 201 27.86 -21.26 8.93
CA SER A 201 28.81 -21.23 10.05
C SER A 201 28.36 -22.15 11.19
N SER A 202 27.07 -22.15 11.54
CA SER A 202 26.52 -23.02 12.58
C SER A 202 26.57 -24.51 12.17
N LEU A 203 26.28 -24.84 10.92
CA LEU A 203 26.44 -26.20 10.38
C LEU A 203 27.88 -26.71 10.47
N ARG A 204 28.86 -25.86 10.12
CA ARG A 204 30.28 -26.21 10.22
C ARG A 204 30.72 -26.48 11.66
N ILE A 205 30.20 -25.72 12.61
CA ILE A 205 30.41 -25.94 14.05
C ILE A 205 29.76 -27.27 14.49
N ARG A 206 28.53 -27.54 14.06
CA ARG A 206 27.81 -28.79 14.35
C ARG A 206 28.52 -30.02 13.78
N GLN A 207 29.05 -29.94 12.57
CA GLN A 207 29.82 -31.03 11.95
C GLN A 207 31.17 -31.28 12.65
N LYS A 208 31.83 -30.24 13.17
CA LYS A 208 33.06 -30.38 13.95
C LYS A 208 32.85 -30.91 15.37
N SER A 209 31.65 -30.75 15.92
CA SER A 209 31.29 -31.20 17.28
C SER A 209 30.64 -32.58 17.33
N LEU A 210 30.32 -33.18 16.16
CA LEU A 210 29.92 -34.57 16.07
C LEU A 210 31.16 -35.47 16.30
N PRO A 211 31.11 -36.43 17.23
CA PRO A 211 32.20 -37.39 17.40
C PRO A 211 32.38 -38.20 16.12
N ARG A 212 33.63 -38.35 15.66
CA ARG A 212 33.96 -39.31 14.58
C ARG A 212 33.60 -40.70 15.09
N VAL A 213 32.55 -41.30 14.54
CA VAL A 213 32.32 -42.73 14.70
C VAL A 213 33.35 -43.42 13.81
N GLU A 214 34.45 -43.86 14.41
CA GLU A 214 35.39 -44.76 13.73
C GLU A 214 34.66 -46.09 13.51
N LEU A 215 34.42 -46.44 12.23
CA LEU A 215 34.07 -47.81 11.86
C LEU A 215 35.28 -48.67 12.19
N ILE A 216 35.20 -49.41 13.30
CA ILE A 216 36.11 -50.52 13.54
C ILE A 216 35.62 -51.66 12.65
N ASP A 217 36.38 -51.95 11.60
CA ASP A 217 36.21 -53.13 10.77
C ASP A 217 36.29 -54.39 11.66
N TYR A 218 35.16 -55.07 11.83
CA TYR A 218 35.14 -56.42 12.40
C TYR A 218 35.64 -57.38 11.33
N VAL A 219 36.94 -57.68 11.37
CA VAL A 219 37.51 -58.84 10.67
C VAL A 219 37.11 -60.09 11.46
N CYS A 220 36.22 -60.89 10.88
CA CYS A 220 36.02 -62.30 11.22
C CYS A 220 36.46 -63.15 10.02
#